data_AF-A0A355Q7E9-F1
#
_entry.id   AF-A0A355Q7E9-F1
#
_cell.length_a   1.000
_cell.length_b   1.000
_cell.length_c   1.000
_cell.angle_alpha   90.00
_cell.angle_beta   90.00
_cell.angle_gamma   90.00
#
_symmetry.space_group_name_H-M   'P 1'
#
loop_
_entity.id
_entity.type
_entity.pdbx_description
1 polymer ?
#
loop_
_entity_poly.entity_id
_entity_poly.type
_entity_poly.pdbx_seq_one_letter_code
_entity_poly.pdbx_strand_id
1 'polypeptide(L)' 'TQHYVTTLKRWREGFFANLDQVHAQGFSDEFVRMWEYYLCYCEGGFKERAIATVHLMATKPLCKPRDLTCQI' A
#
# COMPACT_ATOMS: atom_id res chain seq x y z
N THR A 1 -8.02 3.69 -6.31
CA THR A 1 -6.68 3.34 -6.85
C THR A 1 -5.62 4.38 -6.54
N GLN A 2 -5.89 5.68 -6.70
CA GLN A 2 -4.91 6.75 -6.43
C GLN A 2 -4.41 6.80 -4.97
N HIS A 3 -5.22 6.37 -4.00
CA HIS A 3 -4.81 6.31 -2.59
C HIS A 3 -3.55 5.46 -2.38
N TYR A 4 -3.42 4.33 -3.09
CA TYR A 4 -2.29 3.43 -2.89
C TYR A 4 -0.99 4.01 -3.45
N VAL A 5 -1.06 4.83 -4.51
CA VAL A 5 0.08 5.62 -5.02
C VAL A 5 0.62 6.55 -3.94
N THR A 6 -0.27 7.31 -3.27
CA THR A 6 0.13 8.20 -2.18
C THR A 6 0.72 7.44 -1.00
N THR A 7 0.16 6.28 -0.66
CA THR A 7 0.68 5.41 0.40
C THR A 7 2.11 4.96 0.11
N LEU A 8 2.36 4.40 -1.08
CA LEU A 8 3.69 3.91 -1.46
C LEU A 8 4.74 5.02 -1.49
N LYS A 9 4.37 6.20 -1.99
CA LYS A 9 5.23 7.38 -1.96
C LYS A 9 5.64 7.74 -0.52
N ARG A 10 4.67 7.82 0.39
CA ARG A 10 4.91 8.14 1.82
C ARG A 10 5.75 7.06 2.50
N TRP A 11 5.54 5.79 2.17
CA TRP A 11 6.34 4.69 2.71
C TRP A 11 7.79 4.78 2.23
N ARG A 12 8.03 5.12 0.95
CA ARG A 12 9.37 5.35 0.43
C ARG A 12 10.05 6.51 1.15
N GLU A 13 9.37 7.64 1.27
CA GLU A 13 9.90 8.81 2.00
C GLU A 13 10.23 8.46 3.47
N GLY A 14 9.34 7.74 4.15
CA GLY A 14 9.55 7.31 5.53
C GLY A 14 10.68 6.29 5.67
N PHE A 15 10.82 5.35 4.74
CA PHE A 15 11.92 4.38 4.73
C PHE A 15 13.27 5.08 4.59
N PHE A 16 13.40 6.01 3.64
CA PHE A 16 14.64 6.75 3.42
C PHE A 16 14.97 7.70 4.57
N ALA A 17 13.97 8.30 5.21
CA ALA A 17 14.16 9.13 6.40
C ALA A 17 14.67 8.35 7.63
N ASN A 18 14.57 7.02 7.63
CA ASN A 18 14.99 6.16 8.75
C ASN A 18 16.09 5.16 8.36
N LEU A 19 16.87 5.44 7.31
CA LEU A 19 17.91 4.52 6.82
C LEU A 19 18.90 4.09 7.89
N ASP A 20 19.32 5.01 8.78
CA ASP A 20 20.25 4.67 9.86
C ASP A 20 19.70 3.58 10.77
N GLN A 21 18.39 3.60 11.05
CA GLN A 21 17.72 2.56 11.85
C GLN A 21 17.57 1.25 11.06
N VAL A 22 17.41 1.33 9.74
CA VAL A 22 17.36 0.15 8.87
C VAL A 22 18.73 -0.54 8.86
N HIS A 23 19.82 0.22 8.73
CA HIS A 23 21.18 -0.31 8.82
C HIS A 23 21.50 -0.83 10.23
N ALA A 24 21.05 -0.16 11.28
CA ALA A 24 21.22 -0.64 12.66
C ALA A 24 20.54 -1.98 12.94
N GLN A 25 19.49 -2.34 12.18
CA GLN A 25 18.85 -3.66 12.23
C GLN A 25 19.64 -4.75 11.48
N GLY A 26 20.75 -4.40 10.80
CA GLY A 26 21.60 -5.34 10.07
C GLY A 26 21.22 -5.55 8.61
N PHE A 27 20.31 -4.72 8.05
CA PHE A 27 19.99 -4.77 6.63
C PHE A 27 21.10 -4.14 5.79
N SER A 28 21.45 -4.79 4.67
CA SER A 28 22.50 -4.34 3.77
C SER A 28 22.01 -3.24 2.81
N ASP A 29 22.96 -2.53 2.18
CA ASP A 29 22.64 -1.59 1.12
C ASP A 29 21.95 -2.26 -0.08
N GLU A 30 22.21 -3.55 -0.31
CA GLU A 30 21.51 -4.33 -1.34
C GLU A 30 20.03 -4.48 -1.03
N PHE A 31 19.70 -4.75 0.23
CA PHE A 31 18.31 -4.77 0.69
C PHE A 31 17.66 -3.40 0.49
N VAL A 32 18.35 -2.30 0.85
CA VAL A 32 17.85 -0.94 0.69
C VAL A 32 17.51 -0.62 -0.78
N ARG A 33 18.42 -0.95 -1.71
CA ARG A 33 18.19 -0.75 -3.16
C ARG A 33 17.02 -1.58 -3.68
N MET A 34 16.93 -2.84 -3.23
CA MET A 34 15.80 -3.71 -3.59
C MET A 34 14.47 -3.12 -3.08
N TRP A 35 14.45 -2.58 -1.87
CA TRP A 35 13.25 -2.02 -1.28
C TRP A 35 12.81 -0.71 -1.94
N GLU A 36 13.78 0.13 -2.31
CA GLU A 36 13.53 1.30 -3.16
C GLU A 36 12.90 0.91 -4.50
N TYR A 37 13.49 -0.07 -5.19
CA TYR A 37 12.96 -0.58 -6.44
C TYR A 37 11.52 -1.09 -6.29
N TYR A 38 11.26 -1.90 -5.26
CA TYR A 38 9.94 -2.44 -4.97
C TYR A 38 8.89 -1.33 -4.80
N LEU A 39 9.17 -0.33 -3.96
CA LEU A 39 8.23 0.76 -3.67
C LEU A 39 7.96 1.61 -4.92
N CYS A 40 9.00 1.95 -5.69
CA CYS A 40 8.88 2.71 -6.93
C CYS A 40 8.12 1.94 -8.01
N TYR A 41 8.43 0.65 -8.19
CA TYR A 41 7.78 -0.20 -9.18
C TYR A 41 6.28 -0.33 -8.89
N CYS A 42 5.90 -0.62 -7.63
CA CYS A 42 4.50 -0.68 -7.25
C CYS A 42 3.80 0.68 -7.41
N GLU A 43 4.46 1.79 -7.06
CA GLU A 43 3.90 3.14 -7.22
C GLU A 43 3.56 3.40 -8.70
N GLY A 44 4.48 3.05 -9.61
CA GLY A 44 4.26 3.09 -11.05
C GLY A 44 3.12 2.18 -11.50
N GLY A 45 3.09 0.92 -11.04
CA GLY A 45 2.02 -0.02 -11.38
C GLY A 45 0.62 0.47 -11.00
N PHE A 46 0.47 1.14 -9.84
CA PHE A 46 -0.79 1.75 -9.45
C PHE A 46 -1.10 3.05 -10.22
N LYS A 47 -0.09 3.85 -10.57
CA LYS A 47 -0.24 5.08 -11.39
C LYS A 47 -0.74 4.75 -12.80
N GLU A 48 -0.11 3.76 -13.43
CA GLU A 48 -0.45 3.27 -14.77
C GLU A 48 -1.70 2.38 -14.80
N ARG A 49 -2.33 2.14 -13.63
CA ARG A 49 -3.49 1.26 -13.47
C ARG A 49 -3.26 -0.18 -13.94
N ALA A 50 -2.00 -0.62 -14.00
CA ALA A 50 -1.63 -2.00 -14.27
C ALA A 50 -2.01 -2.94 -13.11
N ILE A 51 -2.06 -2.40 -11.88
CA ILE A 51 -2.53 -3.09 -10.68
C ILE A 51 -3.53 -2.23 -9.91
N ALA A 52 -4.39 -2.87 -9.12
CA ALA A 52 -5.41 -2.20 -8.33
C ALA A 52 -5.67 -2.90 -6.98
N THR A 53 -6.09 -2.10 -6.00
CA THR A 53 -6.59 -2.57 -4.71
C THR A 53 -8.08 -2.30 -4.66
N VAL A 54 -8.87 -3.32 -4.34
CA VAL A 54 -10.33 -3.25 -4.25
C VAL A 54 -10.79 -3.64 -2.86
N HIS A 55 -11.83 -2.97 -2.37
CA HIS A 55 -12.55 -3.41 -1.19
C HIS A 55 -13.77 -4.20 -1.66
N LEU A 56 -13.70 -5.52 -1.49
CA LEU A 56 -14.79 -6.43 -1.84
C LEU A 56 -15.67 -6.66 -0.62
N MET A 57 -16.95 -6.35 -0.75
CA MET A 57 -17.98 -6.73 0.21
C MET A 57 -18.82 -7.85 -0.42
N ALA A 58 -18.91 -8.97 0.27
CA ALA A 58 -19.67 -10.13 -0.19
C ALA A 58 -20.71 -10.55 0.85
N THR A 59 -21.90 -10.92 0.38
CA THR A 59 -22.99 -11.43 1.22
C THR A 59 -23.53 -12.72 0.62
N LYS A 60 -24.10 -13.60 1.44
CA LYS A 60 -24.77 -14.81 0.95
C LYS A 60 -25.90 -14.46 -0.05
N PRO A 61 -26.21 -15.33 -1.03
CA PRO A 61 -27.39 -15.17 -1.87
C PRO A 61 -28.65 -14.98 -1.02
N LEU A 62 -29.56 -14.10 -1.45
CA LEU A 62 -30.83 -13.79 -0.76
C LEU A 62 -30.68 -13.14 0.62
N CYS A 63 -29.51 -12.61 0.97
CA CYS A 63 -29.36 -11.78 2.17
C CYS A 63 -30.18 -10.49 2.00
N LYS A 64 -31.14 -10.26 2.90
CA LYS A 64 -31.85 -8.97 2.95
C LYS A 64 -30.87 -7.89 3.40
N PRO A 65 -30.80 -6.72 2.72
CA PRO A 65 -30.00 -5.61 3.20
C PRO A 65 -30.41 -5.29 4.64
N ARG A 66 -29.44 -5.26 5.55
CA ARG A 66 -29.69 -4.67 6.87
C ARG A 66 -29.66 -3.17 6.67
N ASP A 67 -30.75 -2.47 7.03
CA ASP A 67 -30.76 -1.01 7.00
C ASP A 67 -29.68 -0.47 7.95
N LEU A 68 -28.56 -0.02 7.38
CA LEU A 68 -27.42 0.57 8.09
C LEU A 68 -27.54 2.10 8.19
N THR A 69 -28.70 2.68 7.85
CA THR A 69 -28.96 4.13 7.85
C THR A 69 -29.13 4.74 9.24
N CYS A 70 -29.03 3.96 10.32
CA CYS A 70 -29.07 4.48 11.70
C CYS A 70 -27.75 4.17 12.41
N GLN A 71 -26.69 4.90 12.07
CA GLN A 71 -25.49 5.15 12.89
C GLN A 71 -24.50 6.05 12.14
N ILE A 72 -24.88 7.31 11.93
CA ILE A 72 -23.98 8.47 11.83
C ILE A 72 -24.66 9.62 12.59
#